data_AF-A0A8T6PL17-F1
#
_entry.id   AF-A0A8T6PL17-F1
#
_cell.length_a   1.000
_cell.length_b   1.000
_cell.length_c   1.000
_cell.angle_alpha   90.00
_cell.angle_beta   90.00
_cell.angle_gamma   90.00
#
_symmetry.space_group_name_H-M   'P 1'
#
loop_
_entity.id
_entity.type
_entity.pdbx_description
1 polymer ?
#
loop_
_entity_poly.entity_id
_entity_poly.type
_entity_poly.pdbx_seq_one_letter_code
_entity_poly.pdbx_strand_id
1 'polypeptide(L)'
;MAAQGLPPSEKEPRLYGSLTAIIIRLISLAALDAFALWFLYELVSDEVWFLAITIVVVTLAINVVFLNDRLYPFRWFSPGLALMILMVAYPTLFTIYTAFTNYSTGNLLTENRAIERIEEKPEYRYLPEGQQAYHWLRSSYRNPEGDYLLWLVGYQDGRVLVAREGEELRSPTPEESGLEGVTFNPAGDIPLELAGHEYLAPSEAATELADTKYLMFGEPIGVVQVAAIDDETQAEGYVYDPAQALLADYSRRGQRSPAILYRDIEDQSYALWIADEEPMLAPEGVPLSAADLQAGFDCCQLPRLPTVEAAAVTVTPPDMIGEYEKLSIGTITREGLTQELPQIRFGETDDPLYVNANANDQAGRFRQLYSYDEERGVMVNRVTEDIYEPVEGTFTLQRTLQEGEETPVELSPGYYTVIGLDNFDRLITDERLRDPFVRIFLWTFAHAFLAVFLTFSLG
;
A
#
# COMPACT_ATOMS: atom_id res chain seq x y z
N MET A 1 -5.37 -90.40 -63.05
CA MET A 1 -4.55 -89.21 -63.40
C MET A 1 -5.07 -88.04 -62.60
N ALA A 2 -4.16 -87.26 -62.03
CA ALA A 2 -4.31 -86.47 -60.81
C ALA A 2 -5.31 -85.31 -60.88
N ALA A 3 -6.14 -85.20 -59.84
CA ALA A 3 -6.71 -83.93 -59.39
C ALA A 3 -5.69 -83.30 -58.42
N GLN A 4 -5.06 -82.19 -58.81
CA GLN A 4 -4.18 -81.42 -57.92
C GLN A 4 -5.01 -80.32 -57.25
N GLY A 5 -5.14 -80.45 -55.93
CA GLY A 5 -5.83 -79.48 -55.08
C GLY A 5 -5.10 -78.16 -55.00
N LEU A 6 -5.88 -77.07 -54.96
CA LEU A 6 -5.39 -75.76 -54.55
C LEU A 6 -4.86 -75.83 -53.10
N PRO A 7 -3.74 -75.16 -52.77
CA PRO A 7 -3.33 -75.02 -51.38
C PRO A 7 -4.33 -74.10 -50.64
N PRO A 8 -4.68 -74.38 -49.37
CA PRO A 8 -5.52 -73.50 -48.59
C PRO A 8 -4.78 -72.18 -48.32
N SER A 9 -5.43 -71.07 -48.67
CA SER A 9 -5.08 -69.74 -48.19
C SER A 9 -5.46 -69.63 -46.71
N GLU A 10 -4.60 -70.09 -45.82
CA GLU A 10 -4.66 -69.71 -44.40
C GLU A 10 -4.20 -68.25 -44.28
N LYS A 11 -5.17 -67.33 -44.29
CA LYS A 11 -4.96 -66.03 -43.66
C LYS A 11 -4.96 -66.27 -42.15
N GLU A 12 -3.77 -66.35 -41.57
CA GLU A 12 -3.62 -66.24 -40.12
C GLU A 12 -4.32 -64.95 -39.65
N PRO A 13 -5.15 -65.00 -38.59
CA PRO A 13 -5.66 -63.78 -37.99
C PRO A 13 -4.51 -63.10 -37.25
N ARG A 14 -3.89 -62.12 -37.89
CA ARG A 14 -3.00 -61.14 -37.23
C ARG A 14 -3.82 -60.25 -36.31
N LEU A 15 -4.22 -60.73 -35.14
CA LEU A 15 -4.84 -59.91 -34.09
C LEU A 15 -4.58 -60.53 -32.72
N TYR A 16 -3.44 -60.21 -32.11
CA TYR A 16 -3.25 -59.93 -30.67
C TYR A 16 -1.78 -59.61 -30.48
N GLY A 17 -1.46 -58.36 -30.08
CA GLY A 17 -0.09 -57.99 -29.74
C GLY A 17 0.43 -58.88 -28.60
N SER A 18 1.73 -59.19 -28.62
CA SER A 18 2.42 -59.86 -27.50
C SER A 18 1.99 -59.27 -26.16
N LEU A 19 1.77 -60.09 -25.12
CA LEU A 19 1.42 -59.66 -23.76
C LEU A 19 2.28 -58.46 -23.29
N THR A 20 3.55 -58.47 -23.69
CA THR A 20 4.51 -57.38 -23.46
C THR A 20 4.03 -56.04 -24.04
N ALA A 21 3.50 -56.00 -25.26
CA ALA A 21 3.01 -54.79 -25.90
C ALA A 21 1.75 -54.23 -25.20
N ILE A 22 0.89 -55.11 -24.69
CA ILE A 22 -0.29 -54.71 -23.91
C ILE A 22 0.14 -54.11 -22.57
N ILE A 23 1.06 -54.76 -21.86
CA ILE A 23 1.60 -54.29 -20.59
C ILE A 23 2.30 -52.94 -20.77
N ILE A 24 3.17 -52.79 -21.77
CA ILE A 24 3.85 -51.52 -22.06
C ILE A 24 2.82 -50.42 -22.33
N ARG A 25 1.82 -50.67 -23.17
CA ARG A 25 0.77 -49.68 -23.47
C ARG A 25 0.03 -49.23 -22.22
N LEU A 26 -0.37 -50.17 -21.36
CA LEU A 26 -1.11 -49.85 -20.13
C LEU A 26 -0.24 -49.10 -19.12
N ILE A 27 1.03 -49.48 -18.97
CA ILE A 27 1.98 -48.77 -18.09
C ILE A 27 2.20 -47.34 -18.60
N SER A 28 2.39 -47.17 -19.92
CA SER A 28 2.57 -45.83 -20.52
C SER A 28 1.33 -44.95 -20.35
N LEU A 29 0.12 -45.51 -20.53
CA LEU A 29 -1.12 -44.77 -20.27
C LEU A 29 -1.27 -44.41 -18.79
N ALA A 30 -1.03 -45.35 -17.88
CA ALA A 30 -1.11 -45.09 -16.45
C ALA A 30 -0.12 -44.01 -15.98
N ALA A 31 1.09 -43.99 -16.54
CA ALA A 31 2.07 -42.94 -16.28
C ALA A 31 1.61 -41.57 -16.81
N LEU A 32 1.03 -41.53 -18.00
CA LEU A 32 0.47 -40.31 -18.59
C LEU A 32 -0.71 -39.78 -17.79
N ASP A 33 -1.62 -40.65 -17.34
CA ASP A 33 -2.76 -40.28 -16.52
C ASP A 33 -2.34 -39.81 -15.13
N ALA A 34 -1.33 -40.45 -14.52
CA ALA A 34 -0.77 -40.01 -13.24
C ALA A 34 -0.19 -38.59 -13.36
N PHE A 35 0.55 -38.31 -14.44
CA PHE A 35 1.04 -36.96 -14.72
C PHE A 35 -0.11 -35.98 -14.97
N ALA A 36 -1.11 -36.36 -15.76
CA ALA A 36 -2.26 -35.51 -16.06
C ALA A 36 -3.06 -35.17 -14.79
N LEU A 37 -3.29 -36.12 -13.90
CA LEU A 37 -3.98 -35.89 -12.63
C LEU A 37 -3.19 -34.96 -11.70
N TRP A 38 -1.89 -35.16 -11.59
CA TRP A 38 -1.02 -34.25 -10.84
C TRP A 38 -1.06 -32.82 -11.43
N PHE A 39 -0.94 -32.69 -12.75
CA PHE A 39 -0.98 -31.39 -13.41
C PHE A 39 -2.36 -30.73 -13.30
N LEU A 40 -3.45 -31.50 -13.36
CA LEU A 40 -4.81 -31.01 -13.16
C LEU A 40 -5.03 -30.49 -11.74
N TYR A 41 -4.46 -31.15 -10.73
CA TYR A 41 -4.53 -30.68 -9.35
C TYR A 41 -3.92 -29.28 -9.20
N GLU A 42 -2.73 -29.06 -9.80
CA GLU A 42 -2.08 -27.75 -9.79
C GLU A 42 -2.95 -26.69 -10.50
N LEU A 43 -3.43 -27.00 -11.72
CA LEU A 43 -4.25 -26.06 -12.50
C LEU A 43 -5.55 -25.67 -11.81
N VAL A 44 -6.19 -26.60 -11.12
CA VAL A 44 -7.43 -26.34 -10.37
C VAL A 44 -7.13 -25.52 -9.12
N SER A 45 -5.99 -25.78 -8.45
CA SER A 45 -5.55 -24.99 -7.29
C SER A 45 -5.25 -23.55 -7.67
N ASP A 46 -4.73 -23.32 -8.88
CA ASP A 46 -4.46 -21.99 -9.44
C ASP A 46 -5.69 -21.33 -10.11
N GLU A 47 -6.88 -21.92 -10.01
CA GLU A 47 -8.13 -21.45 -10.64
C GLU A 47 -8.09 -21.36 -12.18
N VAL A 48 -7.17 -22.07 -12.85
CA VAL A 48 -7.00 -22.05 -14.32
C VAL A 48 -7.91 -23.10 -14.99
N TRP A 49 -9.22 -22.91 -14.86
CA TRP A 49 -10.24 -23.88 -15.29
C TRP A 49 -10.22 -24.19 -16.79
N PHE A 50 -9.97 -23.20 -17.65
CA PHE A 50 -10.06 -23.38 -19.10
C PHE A 50 -8.97 -24.33 -19.64
N LEU A 51 -7.75 -24.21 -19.12
CA LEU A 51 -6.66 -25.14 -19.45
C LEU A 51 -6.90 -26.52 -18.83
N ALA A 52 -7.38 -26.58 -17.59
CA ALA A 52 -7.70 -27.83 -16.92
C ALA A 52 -8.72 -28.66 -17.72
N ILE A 53 -9.83 -28.04 -18.16
CA ILE A 53 -10.84 -28.70 -19.02
C ILE A 53 -10.20 -29.22 -20.31
N THR A 54 -9.32 -28.43 -20.94
CA THR A 54 -8.62 -28.84 -22.17
C THR A 54 -7.75 -30.07 -21.94
N ILE A 55 -6.98 -30.11 -20.85
CA ILE A 55 -6.16 -31.27 -20.47
C ILE A 55 -7.03 -32.50 -20.19
N VAL A 56 -8.17 -32.34 -19.51
CA VAL A 56 -9.13 -33.44 -19.30
C VAL A 56 -9.63 -34.00 -20.65
N VAL A 57 -10.04 -33.13 -21.57
CA VAL A 57 -10.53 -33.55 -22.90
C VAL A 57 -9.45 -34.29 -23.68
N VAL A 58 -8.21 -33.79 -23.69
CA VAL A 58 -7.08 -34.43 -24.39
C VAL A 58 -6.74 -35.78 -23.77
N THR A 59 -6.61 -35.85 -22.44
CA THR A 59 -6.28 -37.09 -21.73
C THR A 59 -7.37 -38.15 -21.92
N LEU A 60 -8.65 -37.77 -21.85
CA LEU A 60 -9.76 -38.68 -22.10
C LEU A 60 -9.78 -39.15 -23.55
N ALA A 61 -9.54 -38.26 -24.51
CA ALA A 61 -9.46 -38.63 -25.92
C ALA A 61 -8.32 -39.63 -26.19
N ILE A 62 -7.13 -39.43 -25.60
CA ILE A 62 -6.01 -40.36 -25.69
C ILE A 62 -6.40 -41.73 -25.11
N ASN A 63 -6.97 -41.77 -23.91
CA ASN A 63 -7.41 -43.02 -23.30
C ASN A 63 -8.42 -43.78 -24.17
N VAL A 64 -9.46 -43.09 -24.68
CA VAL A 64 -10.47 -43.69 -25.56
C VAL A 64 -9.84 -44.27 -26.84
N VAL A 65 -8.91 -43.54 -27.47
CA VAL A 65 -8.24 -43.97 -28.71
C VAL A 65 -7.29 -45.16 -28.49
N PHE A 66 -6.57 -45.21 -27.37
CA PHE A 66 -5.60 -46.27 -27.11
C PHE A 66 -6.21 -47.53 -26.49
N LEU A 67 -7.32 -47.41 -25.76
CA LEU A 67 -8.05 -48.55 -25.17
C LEU A 67 -9.03 -49.21 -26.16
N ASN A 68 -9.62 -48.43 -27.09
CA ASN A 68 -10.55 -48.97 -28.07
C ASN A 68 -9.80 -49.48 -29.32
N ASP A 69 -10.00 -50.75 -29.68
CA ASP A 69 -9.35 -51.34 -30.86
C ASP A 69 -9.98 -50.88 -32.19
N ARG A 70 -11.22 -50.39 -32.18
CA ARG A 70 -11.85 -49.81 -33.38
C ARG A 70 -11.22 -48.48 -33.79
N LEU A 71 -10.59 -47.78 -32.84
CA LEU A 71 -9.95 -46.47 -33.06
C LEU A 71 -8.46 -46.61 -33.37
N TYR A 72 -7.97 -47.80 -33.76
CA TYR A 72 -6.58 -48.03 -34.12
C TYR A 72 -5.99 -46.97 -35.08
N PRO A 73 -6.69 -46.52 -36.15
CA PRO A 73 -6.16 -45.47 -37.03
C PRO A 73 -5.84 -44.16 -36.30
N PHE A 74 -6.61 -43.78 -35.27
CA PHE A 74 -6.42 -42.53 -34.54
C PHE A 74 -5.18 -42.53 -33.64
N ARG A 75 -4.64 -43.70 -33.27
CA ARG A 75 -3.42 -43.80 -32.43
C ARG A 75 -2.19 -43.16 -33.08
N TRP A 76 -2.16 -43.13 -34.42
CA TRP A 76 -1.08 -42.50 -35.19
C TRP A 76 -1.22 -40.97 -35.27
N PHE A 77 -2.46 -40.47 -35.22
CA PHE A 77 -2.76 -39.04 -35.28
C PHE A 77 -2.85 -38.41 -33.89
N SER A 78 -3.10 -39.19 -32.82
CA SER A 78 -3.39 -38.68 -31.50
C SER A 78 -2.31 -37.75 -30.92
N PRO A 79 -0.99 -37.97 -31.10
CA PRO A 79 0.00 -37.01 -30.62
C PRO A 79 -0.11 -35.65 -31.33
N GLY A 80 -0.31 -35.67 -32.66
CA GLY A 80 -0.50 -34.46 -33.45
C GLY A 80 -1.84 -33.76 -33.16
N LEU A 81 -2.91 -34.54 -32.94
CA LEU A 81 -4.22 -34.02 -32.58
C LEU A 81 -4.22 -33.40 -31.18
N ALA A 82 -3.55 -34.03 -30.21
CA ALA A 82 -3.37 -33.47 -28.87
C ALA A 82 -2.62 -32.13 -28.94
N LEU A 83 -1.53 -32.08 -29.73
CA LEU A 83 -0.78 -30.85 -29.93
C LEU A 83 -1.61 -29.77 -30.65
N MET A 84 -2.39 -30.14 -31.66
CA MET A 84 -3.30 -29.22 -32.36
C MET A 84 -4.37 -28.68 -31.42
N ILE A 85 -4.95 -29.51 -30.55
CA ILE A 85 -5.93 -29.07 -29.55
C ILE A 85 -5.28 -28.08 -28.59
N LEU A 86 -4.09 -28.40 -28.07
CA LEU A 86 -3.43 -27.58 -27.06
C LEU A 86 -2.82 -26.28 -27.61
N MET A 87 -2.25 -26.31 -28.82
CA MET A 87 -1.53 -25.17 -29.39
C MET A 87 -2.37 -24.32 -30.34
N VAL A 88 -3.44 -24.85 -30.92
CA VAL A 88 -4.28 -24.13 -31.90
C VAL A 88 -5.70 -23.99 -31.41
N ALA A 89 -6.37 -25.09 -31.06
CA ALA A 89 -7.77 -25.01 -30.65
C ALA A 89 -7.94 -24.26 -29.32
N TYR A 90 -7.05 -24.51 -28.34
CA TYR A 90 -7.08 -23.85 -27.05
C TYR A 90 -6.92 -22.33 -27.14
N PRO A 91 -5.87 -21.75 -27.76
CA PRO A 91 -5.78 -20.29 -27.87
C PRO A 91 -6.93 -19.67 -28.67
N THR A 92 -7.43 -20.38 -29.70
CA THR A 92 -8.57 -19.93 -30.50
C THR A 92 -9.84 -19.85 -29.66
N LEU A 93 -10.18 -20.92 -28.94
CA LEU A 93 -11.36 -20.95 -28.07
C LEU A 93 -11.22 -20.01 -26.88
N PHE A 94 -10.01 -19.85 -26.33
CA PHE A 94 -9.74 -18.90 -25.27
C PHE A 94 -9.94 -17.46 -25.76
N THR A 95 -9.46 -17.12 -26.96
CA THR A 95 -9.66 -15.80 -27.56
C THR A 95 -11.15 -15.52 -27.79
N ILE A 96 -11.89 -16.52 -28.30
CA ILE A 96 -13.34 -16.43 -28.44
C ILE A 96 -13.98 -16.17 -27.08
N TYR A 97 -13.63 -16.94 -26.04
CA TYR A 97 -14.13 -16.74 -24.68
C TYR A 97 -13.84 -15.31 -24.18
N THR A 98 -12.60 -14.85 -24.27
CA THR A 98 -12.20 -13.51 -23.80
C THR A 98 -12.95 -12.39 -24.52
N ALA A 99 -13.39 -12.60 -25.76
CA ALA A 99 -14.18 -11.62 -26.49
C ALA A 99 -15.58 -11.37 -25.87
N PHE A 100 -16.10 -12.29 -25.04
CA PHE A 100 -17.36 -12.13 -24.29
C PHE A 100 -17.13 -11.67 -22.84
N THR A 101 -15.90 -11.32 -22.48
CA THR A 101 -15.52 -10.86 -21.14
C THR A 101 -15.08 -9.41 -21.17
N ASN A 102 -15.07 -8.76 -20.00
CA ASN A 102 -14.49 -7.43 -19.78
C ASN A 102 -12.95 -7.48 -19.58
N TYR A 103 -12.26 -8.50 -20.09
CA TYR A 103 -10.82 -8.68 -19.86
C TYR A 103 -10.02 -7.50 -20.44
N SER A 104 -9.55 -6.61 -19.57
CA SER A 104 -8.86 -5.36 -19.94
C SER A 104 -7.88 -4.92 -18.84
N THR A 105 -7.11 -3.86 -19.12
CA THR A 105 -6.31 -3.19 -18.09
C THR A 105 -7.22 -2.76 -16.93
N GLY A 106 -6.91 -3.18 -15.71
CA GLY A 106 -7.73 -2.98 -14.51
C GLY A 106 -8.53 -4.22 -14.08
N ASN A 107 -8.93 -5.06 -15.03
CA ASN A 107 -9.79 -6.23 -14.83
C ASN A 107 -9.07 -7.51 -15.29
N LEU A 108 -7.98 -7.84 -14.59
CA LEU A 108 -7.09 -8.96 -14.95
C LEU A 108 -7.16 -10.12 -13.94
N LEU A 109 -7.67 -9.84 -12.74
CA LEU A 109 -7.70 -10.78 -11.63
C LEU A 109 -9.01 -11.59 -11.65
N THR A 110 -9.00 -12.74 -10.97
CA THR A 110 -10.25 -13.42 -10.59
C THR A 110 -10.94 -12.62 -9.48
N GLU A 111 -12.24 -12.83 -9.29
CA GLU A 111 -13.03 -12.11 -8.28
C GLU A 111 -12.43 -12.24 -6.88
N ASN A 112 -12.10 -13.46 -6.44
CA ASN A 112 -11.46 -13.71 -5.15
C ASN A 112 -10.14 -12.95 -5.00
N ARG A 113 -9.29 -12.95 -6.05
CA ARG A 113 -8.01 -12.24 -6.04
C ARG A 113 -8.18 -10.73 -6.03
N ALA A 114 -9.22 -10.20 -6.68
CA ALA A 114 -9.54 -8.78 -6.61
C ALA A 114 -10.03 -8.39 -5.20
N ILE A 115 -10.89 -9.22 -4.59
CA ILE A 115 -11.36 -9.05 -3.21
C ILE A 115 -10.17 -9.02 -2.24
N GLU A 116 -9.33 -10.06 -2.24
CA GLU A 116 -8.10 -10.13 -1.43
C GLU A 116 -7.25 -8.88 -1.62
N ARG A 117 -7.02 -8.47 -2.87
CA ARG A 117 -6.18 -7.31 -3.19
C ARG A 117 -6.77 -6.00 -2.69
N ILE A 118 -8.09 -5.84 -2.74
CA ILE A 118 -8.80 -4.67 -2.18
C ILE A 118 -8.71 -4.68 -0.64
N GLU A 119 -8.86 -5.84 0.00
CA GLU A 119 -8.80 -5.99 1.46
C GLU A 119 -7.37 -5.90 2.02
N GLU A 120 -6.35 -6.04 1.20
CA GLU A 120 -4.95 -5.87 1.62
C GLU A 120 -4.37 -4.50 1.28
N LYS A 121 -5.04 -3.74 0.40
CA LYS A 121 -4.50 -2.52 -0.20
C LYS A 121 -4.20 -1.46 0.88
N PRO A 122 -2.95 -0.97 1.00
CA PRO A 122 -2.60 0.05 2.00
C PRO A 122 -3.36 1.37 1.84
N GLU A 123 -3.69 1.77 0.60
CA GLU A 123 -4.49 2.96 0.28
C GLU A 123 -5.92 2.89 0.84
N TYR A 124 -6.43 1.67 1.08
CA TYR A 124 -7.76 1.42 1.60
C TYR A 124 -7.76 1.14 3.09
N ARG A 125 -6.86 1.80 3.83
CA ARG A 125 -6.89 1.78 5.28
C ARG A 125 -7.32 3.13 5.84
N TYR A 126 -7.99 3.10 6.97
CA TYR A 126 -8.39 4.29 7.72
C TYR A 126 -7.93 4.19 9.16
N LEU A 127 -7.75 5.35 9.78
CA LEU A 127 -7.46 5.44 11.21
C LEU A 127 -8.80 5.48 11.97
N PRO A 128 -9.10 4.50 12.84
CA PRO A 128 -10.34 4.50 13.63
C PRO A 128 -10.45 5.71 14.57
N GLU A 129 -11.68 6.13 14.86
CA GLU A 129 -11.90 7.22 15.83
C GLU A 129 -11.33 6.86 17.21
N GLY A 130 -10.63 7.82 17.82
CA GLY A 130 -9.96 7.64 19.11
C GLY A 130 -8.57 7.00 19.04
N GLN A 131 -8.10 6.58 17.86
CA GLN A 131 -6.72 6.16 17.67
C GLN A 131 -5.82 7.36 17.42
N GLN A 132 -4.59 7.27 17.94
CA GLN A 132 -3.58 8.30 17.78
C GLN A 132 -2.86 8.15 16.45
N ALA A 133 -2.75 9.27 15.73
CA ALA A 133 -1.85 9.39 14.59
C ALA A 133 -0.45 9.78 15.08
N TYR A 134 0.56 9.42 14.29
CA TYR A 134 1.96 9.74 14.51
C TYR A 134 2.59 10.34 13.25
N HIS A 135 3.47 11.33 13.40
CA HIS A 135 4.34 11.79 12.33
C HIS A 135 5.55 10.89 12.16
N TRP A 136 6.00 10.59 10.93
CA TRP A 136 7.14 9.67 10.71
C TRP A 136 8.10 9.98 9.53
N LEU A 137 7.64 10.53 8.41
CA LEU A 137 8.40 10.57 7.14
C LEU A 137 9.76 11.27 7.19
N ARG A 138 9.91 12.24 8.09
CA ARG A 138 11.17 13.01 8.24
C ARG A 138 12.19 12.30 9.13
N SER A 139 11.82 11.13 9.65
CA SER A 139 12.52 10.42 10.70
C SER A 139 12.45 8.90 10.48
N SER A 140 12.43 8.46 9.23
CA SER A 140 12.64 7.05 8.88
C SER A 140 14.13 6.74 8.81
N TYR A 141 14.53 5.60 9.34
CA TYR A 141 15.91 5.13 9.33
C TYR A 141 15.99 3.74 8.73
N ARG A 142 17.17 3.40 8.23
CA ARG A 142 17.45 2.08 7.67
C ARG A 142 18.82 1.58 8.12
N ASN A 143 18.91 0.32 8.50
CA ASN A 143 20.19 -0.33 8.82
C ASN A 143 20.87 -0.89 7.54
N PRO A 144 22.14 -1.34 7.62
CA PRO A 144 22.83 -1.97 6.49
C PRO A 144 22.18 -3.29 6.01
N GLU A 145 21.40 -3.96 6.88
CA GLU A 145 20.72 -5.24 6.57
C GLU A 145 19.44 -5.03 5.74
N GLY A 146 18.87 -3.81 5.77
CA GLY A 146 17.66 -3.44 5.04
C GLY A 146 16.43 -3.20 5.91
N ASP A 147 16.51 -3.40 7.22
CA ASP A 147 15.40 -3.18 8.15
C ASP A 147 15.16 -1.70 8.39
N TYR A 148 13.89 -1.36 8.59
CA TYR A 148 13.44 0.00 8.82
C TYR A 148 13.11 0.26 10.27
N LEU A 149 13.41 1.49 10.70
CA LEU A 149 13.05 2.02 11.99
C LEU A 149 12.32 3.34 11.77
N LEU A 150 11.16 3.50 12.40
CA LEU A 150 10.40 4.73 12.39
C LEU A 150 10.59 5.45 13.72
N TRP A 151 10.91 6.73 13.64
CA TRP A 151 10.76 7.65 14.76
C TRP A 151 9.43 8.37 14.62
N LEU A 152 8.57 8.14 15.61
CA LEU A 152 7.18 8.53 15.63
C LEU A 152 6.97 9.66 16.63
N VAL A 153 6.25 10.70 16.23
CA VAL A 153 5.81 11.78 17.13
C VAL A 153 4.30 11.85 17.13
N GLY A 154 3.67 11.69 18.29
CA GLY A 154 2.22 11.71 18.43
C GLY A 154 1.59 13.06 18.12
N TYR A 155 0.57 13.10 17.25
CA TYR A 155 -0.14 14.35 16.90
C TYR A 155 -0.89 14.98 18.08
N GLN A 156 -1.36 14.18 19.05
CA GLN A 156 -2.23 14.64 20.13
C GLN A 156 -1.49 14.93 21.43
N ASP A 157 -0.39 14.22 21.69
CA ASP A 157 0.31 14.23 22.97
C ASP A 157 1.80 14.58 22.85
N GLY A 158 2.32 14.74 21.63
CA GLY A 158 3.74 14.99 21.40
C GLY A 158 4.69 13.86 21.80
N ARG A 159 4.16 12.67 22.14
CA ARG A 159 4.98 11.54 22.60
C ARG A 159 5.90 11.07 21.49
N VAL A 160 7.17 10.85 21.84
CA VAL A 160 8.17 10.32 20.93
C VAL A 160 8.31 8.82 21.15
N LEU A 161 8.10 8.05 20.09
CA LEU A 161 8.21 6.59 20.10
C LEU A 161 9.14 6.14 18.97
N VAL A 162 9.77 5.00 19.18
CA VAL A 162 10.54 4.28 18.17
C VAL A 162 9.79 3.00 17.84
N ALA A 163 9.56 2.78 16.54
CA ALA A 163 8.89 1.60 16.03
C ALA A 163 9.81 0.84 15.08
N ARG A 164 10.01 -0.45 15.37
CA ARG A 164 10.74 -1.39 14.51
C ARG A 164 9.78 -2.47 14.04
N GLU A 165 10.17 -3.19 13.00
CA GLU A 165 9.40 -4.33 12.51
C GLU A 165 9.40 -5.46 13.56
N GLY A 166 8.21 -5.82 14.06
CA GLY A 166 8.02 -6.95 14.98
C GLY A 166 8.42 -6.74 16.44
N GLU A 167 8.89 -5.55 16.83
CA GLU A 167 9.21 -5.20 18.23
C GLU A 167 8.14 -4.31 18.86
N GLU A 168 7.94 -4.36 20.18
CA GLU A 168 7.03 -3.45 20.89
C GLU A 168 7.44 -1.99 20.69
N LEU A 169 6.44 -1.11 20.58
CA LEU A 169 6.66 0.33 20.55
C LEU A 169 7.28 0.76 21.87
N ARG A 170 8.44 1.43 21.80
CA ARG A 170 9.15 1.90 22.98
C ARG A 170 9.57 3.34 22.83
N SER A 171 9.75 4.02 23.94
CA SER A 171 10.40 5.33 23.93
C SER A 171 11.87 5.20 23.52
N PRO A 172 12.44 6.21 22.83
CA PRO A 172 13.86 6.22 22.50
C PRO A 172 14.70 6.20 23.78
N THR A 173 15.84 5.51 23.77
CA THR A 173 16.80 5.62 24.87
C THR A 173 17.51 6.97 24.85
N PRO A 174 18.07 7.45 25.97
CA PRO A 174 18.85 8.69 25.99
C PRO A 174 19.97 8.72 24.93
N GLU A 175 20.70 7.60 24.77
CA GLU A 175 21.75 7.43 23.76
C GLU A 175 21.21 7.46 22.33
N GLU A 176 20.02 6.90 22.08
CA GLU A 176 19.39 6.86 20.76
C GLU A 176 18.73 8.17 20.35
N SER A 177 18.34 9.01 21.30
CA SER A 177 17.71 10.30 21.01
C SER A 177 18.70 11.35 20.49
N GLY A 178 20.01 11.10 20.60
CA GLY A 178 21.07 12.07 20.31
C GLY A 178 21.07 13.28 21.27
N LEU A 179 20.24 13.23 22.32
CA LEU A 179 20.13 14.25 23.35
C LEU A 179 20.92 13.77 24.57
N GLU A 180 22.21 14.11 24.66
CA GLU A 180 22.96 13.91 25.90
C GLU A 180 22.23 14.61 27.06
N GLY A 181 21.92 13.85 28.12
CA GLY A 181 21.29 14.39 29.33
C GLY A 181 19.76 14.49 29.31
N VAL A 182 19.07 13.79 28.39
CA VAL A 182 17.61 13.65 28.43
C VAL A 182 17.18 12.32 29.03
N THR A 183 16.64 12.37 30.25
CA THR A 183 15.97 11.22 30.88
C THR A 183 14.47 11.37 30.67
N PHE A 184 13.75 10.34 30.23
CA PHE A 184 12.28 10.38 30.18
C PHE A 184 11.70 9.80 31.47
N ASN A 185 10.49 10.21 31.84
CA ASN A 185 9.75 9.54 32.91
C ASN A 185 9.49 8.05 32.56
N PRO A 186 9.15 7.19 33.53
CA PRO A 186 8.87 5.77 33.27
C PRO A 186 7.73 5.50 32.27
N ALA A 187 6.91 6.53 31.97
CA ALA A 187 5.84 6.49 30.98
C ALA A 187 6.32 6.91 29.57
N GLY A 188 7.52 7.48 29.44
CA GLY A 188 8.09 7.93 28.17
C GLY A 188 7.63 9.32 27.69
N ASP A 189 6.84 10.02 28.49
CA ASP A 189 5.99 11.12 28.03
C ASP A 189 6.58 12.51 28.30
N ILE A 190 7.50 12.61 29.25
CA ILE A 190 8.07 13.88 29.71
C ILE A 190 9.58 13.69 29.84
N PRO A 191 10.41 14.50 29.14
CA PRO A 191 11.81 14.65 29.49
C PRO A 191 11.89 15.16 30.94
N LEU A 192 12.45 14.40 31.87
CA LEU A 192 12.67 14.75 33.28
C LEU A 192 13.92 15.61 33.48
N GLU A 193 14.96 15.39 32.67
CA GLU A 193 16.15 16.22 32.60
C GLU A 193 16.38 16.60 31.13
N LEU A 194 16.87 17.82 30.89
CA LEU A 194 17.15 18.33 29.55
C LEU A 194 18.48 19.09 29.58
N ALA A 195 19.58 18.45 29.19
CA ALA A 195 20.89 19.11 29.06
C ALA A 195 21.28 20.01 30.25
N GLY A 196 21.15 19.51 31.49
CA GLY A 196 21.42 20.29 32.72
C GLY A 196 20.25 21.13 33.23
N HIS A 197 19.06 20.98 32.64
CA HIS A 197 17.83 21.63 33.09
C HIS A 197 16.88 20.63 33.78
N GLU A 198 16.33 21.05 34.91
CA GLU A 198 15.35 20.32 35.72
C GLU A 198 13.92 20.62 35.22
N TYR A 199 13.10 19.58 35.06
CA TYR A 199 11.68 19.73 34.74
C TYR A 199 10.93 20.52 35.83
N LEU A 200 10.15 21.53 35.41
CA LEU A 200 9.24 22.24 36.31
C LEU A 200 7.81 21.77 36.10
N ALA A 201 7.20 21.23 37.16
CA ALA A 201 5.78 20.89 37.11
C ALA A 201 4.92 22.14 36.88
N PRO A 202 3.74 22.06 36.23
CA PRO A 202 2.91 23.23 35.92
C PRO A 202 2.58 24.10 37.14
N SER A 203 2.35 23.49 38.31
CA SER A 203 2.12 24.21 39.56
C SER A 203 3.36 24.96 40.08
N GLU A 204 4.54 24.41 39.84
CA GLU A 204 5.83 25.00 40.22
C GLU A 204 6.20 26.12 39.24
N ALA A 205 6.08 25.85 37.93
CA ALA A 205 6.25 26.84 36.87
C ALA A 205 5.32 28.05 37.06
N ALA A 206 4.04 27.82 37.41
CA ALA A 206 3.08 28.89 37.68
C ALA A 206 3.45 29.71 38.93
N THR A 207 4.10 29.09 39.92
CA THR A 207 4.56 29.78 41.13
C THR A 207 5.83 30.60 40.84
N GLU A 208 6.78 30.05 40.10
CA GLU A 208 8.03 30.72 39.75
C GLU A 208 7.83 31.88 38.78
N LEU A 209 6.94 31.72 37.81
CA LEU A 209 6.64 32.74 36.80
C LEU A 209 5.51 33.70 37.22
N ALA A 210 5.04 33.65 38.47
CA ALA A 210 3.92 34.46 38.95
C ALA A 210 4.13 35.98 38.77
N ASP A 211 5.38 36.44 38.91
CA ASP A 211 5.77 37.85 38.75
C ASP A 211 6.39 38.15 37.37
N THR A 212 6.56 37.14 36.53
CA THR A 212 7.19 37.25 35.20
C THR A 212 6.13 37.53 34.15
N LYS A 213 6.30 38.61 33.38
CA LYS A 213 5.36 38.95 32.30
C LYS A 213 5.80 38.46 30.92
N TYR A 214 7.11 38.33 30.73
CA TYR A 214 7.70 37.97 29.44
C TYR A 214 8.92 37.06 29.63
N LEU A 215 9.01 36.04 28.80
CA LEU A 215 10.19 35.22 28.60
C LEU A 215 10.83 35.62 27.27
N MET A 216 12.15 35.77 27.25
CA MET A 216 12.87 36.08 26.01
C MET A 216 13.66 34.86 25.55
N PHE A 217 13.26 34.35 24.40
CA PHE A 217 13.92 33.29 23.66
C PHE A 217 14.69 33.88 22.47
N GLY A 218 15.69 33.16 21.98
CA GLY A 218 16.37 33.51 20.73
C GLY A 218 15.43 33.50 19.51
N GLU A 219 15.93 33.96 18.36
CA GLU A 219 15.21 33.74 17.11
C GLU A 219 15.00 32.24 16.86
N PRO A 220 13.86 31.84 16.28
CA PRO A 220 12.79 32.68 15.73
C PRO A 220 11.62 32.96 16.69
N ILE A 221 11.68 32.50 17.95
CA ILE A 221 10.58 32.64 18.92
C ILE A 221 10.50 34.06 19.48
N GLY A 222 11.64 34.65 19.85
CA GLY A 222 11.71 36.01 20.38
C GLY A 222 11.01 36.15 21.74
N VAL A 223 10.04 37.06 21.85
CA VAL A 223 9.37 37.37 23.12
C VAL A 223 8.10 36.52 23.28
N VAL A 224 8.02 35.76 24.37
CA VAL A 224 6.84 34.99 24.77
C VAL A 224 6.19 35.64 25.98
N GLN A 225 4.90 35.95 25.89
CA GLN A 225 4.14 36.50 27.01
C GLN A 225 3.74 35.40 27.98
N VAL A 226 3.91 35.61 29.28
CA VAL A 226 3.41 34.69 30.30
C VAL A 226 2.05 35.18 30.77
N ALA A 227 1.00 34.40 30.48
CA ALA A 227 -0.38 34.72 30.85
C ALA A 227 -1.24 33.46 30.85
N ALA A 228 -2.36 33.50 31.59
CA ALA A 228 -3.37 32.45 31.49
C ALA A 228 -3.98 32.46 30.08
N ILE A 229 -4.12 31.28 29.46
CA ILE A 229 -4.75 31.12 28.14
C ILE A 229 -6.19 30.65 28.37
N ASP A 230 -7.14 31.48 27.93
CA ASP A 230 -8.56 31.17 27.88
C ASP A 230 -9.14 31.44 26.48
N ASP A 231 -10.43 31.16 26.30
CA ASP A 231 -11.11 31.33 25.00
C ASP A 231 -11.36 32.80 24.63
N GLU A 232 -11.15 33.74 25.56
CA GLU A 232 -11.30 35.19 25.35
C GLU A 232 -9.95 35.89 25.14
N THR A 233 -8.84 35.15 25.27
CA THR A 233 -7.48 35.69 25.20
C THR A 233 -7.19 36.21 23.78
N GLN A 234 -6.95 37.53 23.68
CA GLN A 234 -6.47 38.18 22.47
C GLN A 234 -5.05 38.71 22.72
N ALA A 235 -4.07 38.07 22.10
CA ALA A 235 -2.67 38.46 22.17
C ALA A 235 -2.05 38.51 20.77
N GLU A 236 -0.89 39.14 20.63
CA GLU A 236 -0.09 39.11 19.41
C GLU A 236 1.21 38.34 19.70
N GLY A 237 1.57 37.40 18.82
CA GLY A 237 2.74 36.54 19.00
C GLY A 237 2.48 35.31 19.88
N TYR A 238 3.50 34.87 20.62
CA TYR A 238 3.45 33.67 21.46
C TYR A 238 3.01 33.99 22.90
N VAL A 239 2.06 33.22 23.42
CA VAL A 239 1.63 33.27 24.83
C VAL A 239 1.84 31.90 25.47
N TYR A 240 2.49 31.85 26.63
CA TYR A 240 2.68 30.65 27.43
C TYR A 240 1.86 30.73 28.72
N ASP A 241 1.03 29.71 28.96
CA ASP A 241 0.34 29.48 30.22
C ASP A 241 1.11 28.44 31.05
N PRO A 242 1.80 28.86 32.13
CA PRO A 242 2.59 27.95 32.95
C PRO A 242 1.73 27.00 33.80
N ALA A 243 0.48 27.37 34.11
CA ALA A 243 -0.42 26.52 34.88
C ALA A 243 -1.01 25.39 34.02
N GLN A 244 -1.17 25.63 32.71
CA GLN A 244 -1.67 24.67 31.74
C GLN A 244 -0.56 23.98 30.92
N ALA A 245 0.70 24.40 31.05
CA ALA A 245 1.82 23.94 30.21
C ALA A 245 1.48 24.04 28.71
N LEU A 246 0.98 25.21 28.31
CA LEU A 246 0.41 25.44 26.98
C LEU A 246 1.02 26.67 26.34
N LEU A 247 1.48 26.55 25.09
CA LEU A 247 1.90 27.68 24.26
C LEU A 247 0.85 27.92 23.16
N ALA A 248 0.44 29.16 22.97
CA ALA A 248 -0.45 29.58 21.90
C ALA A 248 0.26 30.54 20.95
N ASP A 249 0.25 30.21 19.65
CA ASP A 249 0.72 31.07 18.56
C ASP A 249 -0.45 31.88 17.96
N TYR A 250 -0.60 33.13 18.39
CA TYR A 250 -1.60 34.04 17.87
C TYR A 250 -1.21 34.69 16.53
N SER A 251 0.00 34.42 16.02
CA SER A 251 0.40 34.83 14.66
C SER A 251 -0.13 33.87 13.58
N ARG A 252 -0.34 32.59 13.91
CA ARG A 252 -0.85 31.54 13.01
C ARG A 252 -2.21 30.98 13.46
N ARG A 253 -3.26 31.82 13.46
CA ARG A 253 -4.66 31.43 13.79
C ARG A 253 -4.88 30.88 15.22
N GLY A 254 -3.98 31.11 16.17
CA GLY A 254 -4.18 30.69 17.56
C GLY A 254 -3.94 29.18 17.77
N GLN A 255 -2.99 28.59 17.05
CA GLN A 255 -2.56 27.20 17.25
C GLN A 255 -2.06 27.04 18.69
N ARG A 256 -2.61 26.04 19.41
CA ARG A 256 -2.27 25.73 20.80
C ARG A 256 -1.46 24.45 20.82
N SER A 257 -0.24 24.51 21.35
CA SER A 257 0.72 23.41 21.36
C SER A 257 1.17 23.14 22.80
N PRO A 258 1.22 21.88 23.25
CA PRO A 258 1.77 21.55 24.57
C PRO A 258 3.20 22.08 24.68
N ALA A 259 3.50 22.76 25.78
CA ALA A 259 4.82 23.33 26.02
C ALA A 259 5.26 23.11 27.46
N ILE A 260 6.42 22.48 27.64
CA ILE A 260 6.95 22.11 28.94
C ILE A 260 8.13 23.03 29.27
N LEU A 261 8.10 23.61 30.48
CA LEU A 261 9.15 24.47 30.99
C LEU A 261 10.18 23.67 31.79
N TYR A 262 11.44 23.97 31.54
CA TYR A 262 12.61 23.44 32.24
C TYR A 262 13.38 24.59 32.84
N ARG A 263 14.11 24.36 33.93
CA ARG A 263 14.97 25.35 34.57
C ARG A 263 16.41 24.86 34.60
N ASP A 264 17.34 25.67 34.12
CA ASP A 264 18.76 25.40 34.19
C ASP A 264 19.25 25.32 35.65
N ILE A 265 20.02 24.28 35.96
CA ILE A 265 20.50 24.00 37.31
C ILE A 265 21.62 24.97 37.75
N GLU A 266 22.35 25.58 36.81
CA GLU A 266 23.50 26.46 37.08
C GLU A 266 23.11 27.95 37.06
N ASP A 267 22.37 28.39 36.04
CA ASP A 267 22.16 29.82 35.74
C ASP A 267 20.70 30.30 35.91
N GLN A 268 19.77 29.44 36.33
CA GLN A 268 18.35 29.76 36.55
C GLN A 268 17.63 30.31 35.29
N SER A 269 18.19 30.08 34.10
CA SER A 269 17.52 30.32 32.82
C SER A 269 16.45 29.25 32.61
N TYR A 270 15.48 29.53 31.73
CA TYR A 270 14.42 28.57 31.43
C TYR A 270 14.60 27.97 30.05
N ALA A 271 14.21 26.72 29.84
CA ALA A 271 14.08 26.13 28.52
C ALA A 271 12.64 25.73 28.25
N LEU A 272 12.17 25.95 27.03
CA LEU A 272 10.82 25.58 26.63
C LEU A 272 10.89 24.48 25.58
N TRP A 273 10.34 23.32 25.93
CA TRP A 273 10.12 22.22 24.99
C TRP A 273 8.72 22.38 24.43
N ILE A 274 8.60 22.50 23.11
CA ILE A 274 7.32 22.67 22.41
C ILE A 274 7.07 21.42 21.57
N ALA A 275 5.92 20.78 21.76
CA ALA A 275 5.47 19.70 20.90
C ALA A 275 4.78 20.30 19.66
N ASP A 276 5.54 20.78 18.66
CA ASP A 276 4.96 21.34 17.42
C ASP A 276 5.75 21.02 16.13
N GLU A 277 5.04 21.17 15.00
CA GLU A 277 5.27 20.60 13.66
C GLU A 277 6.46 21.18 12.85
N GLU A 278 7.07 22.30 13.24
CA GLU A 278 8.22 22.92 12.55
C GLU A 278 9.37 23.21 13.52
N PRO A 279 10.60 22.72 13.28
CA PRO A 279 11.77 23.20 13.99
C PRO A 279 11.95 24.68 13.64
N MET A 280 11.60 25.54 14.58
CA MET A 280 12.07 26.91 14.60
C MET A 280 13.58 26.84 14.80
N LEU A 281 14.33 26.98 13.70
CA LEU A 281 15.80 26.93 13.66
C LEU A 281 16.38 27.93 14.67
N ALA A 282 16.91 27.43 15.79
CA ALA A 282 17.95 28.14 16.51
C ALA A 282 19.30 27.72 15.90
N PRO A 283 20.03 28.60 15.21
CA PRO A 283 21.45 28.35 14.99
C PRO A 283 22.17 28.42 16.34
N GLU A 284 23.18 27.57 16.49
CA GLU A 284 24.07 27.54 17.65
C GLU A 284 24.50 28.95 18.08
N GLY A 285 24.29 29.22 19.38
CA GLY A 285 25.07 30.19 20.15
C GLY A 285 25.04 31.64 19.69
N VAL A 286 24.13 32.43 20.26
CA VAL A 286 24.47 33.81 20.62
C VAL A 286 23.94 34.08 22.03
N PRO A 287 24.80 34.16 23.07
CA PRO A 287 24.36 34.75 24.32
C PRO A 287 23.97 36.19 24.00
N LEU A 288 22.74 36.59 24.33
CA LEU A 288 22.34 37.99 24.26
C LEU A 288 23.23 38.74 25.26
N SER A 289 24.30 39.34 24.74
CA SER A 289 25.13 40.18 25.58
C SER A 289 24.28 41.37 25.99
N ALA A 290 24.35 41.78 27.26
CA ALA A 290 23.65 42.97 27.76
C ALA A 290 23.94 44.27 26.95
N ALA A 291 24.89 44.24 26.00
CA ALA A 291 25.19 45.30 25.06
C ALA A 291 24.21 45.38 23.86
N ASP A 292 23.58 44.28 23.45
CA ASP A 292 22.67 44.27 22.29
C ASP A 292 21.28 44.82 22.64
N LEU A 293 20.95 44.91 23.93
CA LEU A 293 19.76 45.60 24.46
C LEU A 293 19.84 47.14 24.40
N GLN A 294 20.96 47.73 23.96
CA GLN A 294 21.15 49.20 23.94
C GLN A 294 21.05 49.86 22.57
N ALA A 295 20.84 49.13 21.47
CA ALA A 295 20.75 49.73 20.14
C ALA A 295 19.32 49.67 19.59
N GLY A 296 18.47 50.61 20.00
CA GLY A 296 17.35 51.05 19.17
C GLY A 296 15.93 50.85 19.68
N PHE A 297 15.64 51.15 20.95
CA PHE A 297 14.29 51.54 21.36
C PHE A 297 14.37 52.86 22.12
N ASP A 298 13.91 53.92 21.47
CA ASP A 298 13.93 55.26 22.03
C ASP A 298 12.95 55.35 23.21
N CYS A 299 13.49 55.85 24.32
CA CYS A 299 12.91 55.86 25.65
C CYS A 299 11.59 56.63 25.73
N CYS A 300 10.49 55.95 26.07
CA CYS A 300 9.49 56.47 27.02
C CYS A 300 8.62 55.32 27.56
N GLN A 301 8.93 54.91 28.80
CA GLN A 301 8.04 54.18 29.73
C GLN A 301 7.54 52.79 29.31
N LEU A 302 8.45 51.81 29.29
CA LEU A 302 8.07 50.47 29.76
C LEU A 302 8.67 50.29 31.15
N PRO A 303 7.91 49.86 32.17
CA PRO A 303 8.51 49.44 33.43
C PRO A 303 9.57 48.39 33.10
N ARG A 304 10.73 48.43 33.76
CA ARG A 304 11.68 47.31 33.77
C ARG A 304 10.95 46.13 34.40
N LEU A 305 10.26 45.36 33.59
CA LEU A 305 9.62 44.12 33.98
C LEU A 305 10.75 43.08 34.14
N PRO A 306 10.63 42.14 35.09
CA PRO A 306 11.56 41.03 35.18
C PRO A 306 11.48 40.25 33.87
N THR A 307 12.58 40.20 33.14
CA THR A 307 12.72 39.40 31.93
C THR A 307 13.71 38.29 32.22
N VAL A 308 13.33 37.04 31.90
CA VAL A 308 14.21 35.88 32.06
C VAL A 308 14.66 35.42 30.67
N GLU A 309 15.97 35.22 30.50
CA GLU A 309 16.55 34.63 29.30
C GLU A 309 16.23 33.14 29.27
N ALA A 310 15.77 32.67 28.11
CA ALA A 310 15.32 31.30 27.94
C ALA A 310 15.83 30.68 26.62
N ALA A 311 16.18 29.40 26.63
CA ALA A 311 16.67 28.65 25.48
C ALA A 311 15.58 27.72 24.93
N ALA A 312 15.29 27.78 23.63
CA ALA A 312 14.36 26.83 23.00
C ALA A 312 15.12 25.55 22.63
N VAL A 313 14.70 24.40 23.15
CA VAL A 313 15.31 23.10 22.81
C VAL A 313 14.33 22.32 21.95
N THR A 314 14.61 22.26 20.64
CA THR A 314 13.85 21.45 19.70
C THR A 314 14.45 20.05 19.62
N VAL A 315 13.63 19.01 19.82
CA VAL A 315 14.06 17.62 19.60
C VAL A 315 14.12 17.36 18.10
N THR A 316 15.30 17.57 17.50
CA THR A 316 15.54 17.12 16.14
C THR A 316 15.83 15.62 16.15
N PRO A 317 15.18 14.82 15.29
CA PRO A 317 15.46 13.39 15.19
C PRO A 317 16.93 13.21 14.76
N PRO A 318 17.73 12.43 15.50
CA PRO A 318 19.18 12.33 15.32
C PRO A 318 19.53 11.75 13.95
N ASP A 319 20.72 11.99 13.43
CA ASP A 319 21.10 11.47 12.11
C ASP A 319 21.38 9.95 12.12
N MET A 320 21.66 9.37 13.29
CA MET A 320 21.78 7.92 13.48
C MET A 320 21.12 7.46 14.78
N ILE A 321 20.55 6.27 14.75
CA ILE A 321 19.99 5.56 15.92
C ILE A 321 20.62 4.17 15.97
N GLY A 322 21.66 3.99 16.79
CA GLY A 322 22.45 2.75 16.78
C GLY A 322 23.09 2.50 15.41
N GLU A 323 22.70 1.41 14.74
CA GLU A 323 23.16 1.05 13.38
C GLU A 323 22.27 1.62 12.26
N TYR A 324 21.20 2.33 12.60
CA TYR A 324 20.24 2.84 11.63
C TYR A 324 20.61 4.26 11.20
N GLU A 325 20.78 4.47 9.89
CA GLU A 325 21.05 5.77 9.28
C GLU A 325 19.74 6.45 8.86
N LYS A 326 19.61 7.74 9.16
CA LYS A 326 18.43 8.52 8.79
C LYS A 326 18.33 8.68 7.28
N LEU A 327 17.16 8.36 6.73
CA LEU A 327 16.90 8.50 5.30
C LEU A 327 16.47 9.93 4.97
N SER A 328 17.11 10.51 3.97
CA SER A 328 16.65 11.79 3.42
C SER A 328 15.36 11.60 2.61
N ILE A 329 14.51 12.64 2.57
CA ILE A 329 13.29 12.65 1.74
C ILE A 329 13.59 12.36 0.26
N GLY A 330 14.74 12.83 -0.23
CA GLY A 330 15.20 12.55 -1.60
C GLY A 330 15.51 11.06 -1.83
N THR A 331 16.12 10.40 -0.85
CA THR A 331 16.39 8.95 -0.87
C THR A 331 15.08 8.16 -0.88
N ILE A 332 14.16 8.48 0.03
CA ILE A 332 12.83 7.83 0.15
C ILE A 332 12.07 7.89 -1.17
N THR A 333 12.05 9.08 -1.80
CA THR A 333 11.32 9.28 -3.06
C THR A 333 12.01 8.57 -4.23
N ARG A 334 13.33 8.68 -4.35
CA ARG A 334 14.11 8.11 -5.46
C ARG A 334 14.09 6.58 -5.45
N GLU A 335 14.09 5.98 -4.26
CA GLU A 335 14.10 4.53 -4.06
C GLU A 335 12.69 3.92 -3.99
N GLY A 336 11.64 4.74 -4.11
CA GLY A 336 10.25 4.25 -4.16
C GLY A 336 9.70 3.76 -2.82
N LEU A 337 10.33 4.15 -1.70
CA LEU A 337 9.98 3.68 -0.37
C LEU A 337 8.59 4.14 0.09
N THR A 338 8.01 5.15 -0.56
CA THR A 338 6.61 5.55 -0.34
C THR A 338 5.60 4.46 -0.65
N GLN A 339 5.95 3.47 -1.49
CA GLN A 339 5.09 2.31 -1.77
C GLN A 339 5.41 1.11 -0.87
N GLU A 340 6.66 1.00 -0.42
CA GLU A 340 7.14 -0.12 0.39
C GLU A 340 6.74 0.03 1.87
N LEU A 341 7.01 1.19 2.46
CA LEU A 341 6.80 1.45 3.89
C LEU A 341 5.35 1.27 4.37
N PRO A 342 4.30 1.64 3.60
CA PRO A 342 2.91 1.34 3.99
C PRO A 342 2.58 -0.16 4.06
N GLN A 343 3.40 -1.02 3.47
CA GLN A 343 3.21 -2.48 3.49
C GLN A 343 3.86 -3.14 4.72
N ILE A 344 4.83 -2.47 5.34
CA ILE A 344 5.59 -2.98 6.49
C ILE A 344 4.76 -2.84 7.77
N ARG A 345 4.86 -3.85 8.63
CA ARG A 345 4.20 -3.90 9.94
C ARG A 345 5.20 -3.41 11.00
N PHE A 346 4.96 -2.25 11.58
CA PHE A 346 5.77 -1.74 12.69
C PHE A 346 5.09 -2.06 14.02
N GLY A 347 5.83 -2.33 15.09
CA GLY A 347 5.22 -2.68 16.39
C GLY A 347 4.97 -4.18 16.58
N GLU A 348 4.13 -4.50 17.56
CA GLU A 348 3.71 -5.87 17.87
C GLU A 348 2.93 -6.51 16.72
N THR A 349 3.00 -7.84 16.62
CA THR A 349 2.31 -8.61 15.56
C THR A 349 0.78 -8.52 15.67
N ASP A 350 0.24 -8.39 16.88
CA ASP A 350 -1.20 -8.41 17.13
C ASP A 350 -1.89 -7.04 16.96
N ASP A 351 -1.14 -5.94 17.08
CA ASP A 351 -1.66 -4.58 16.85
C ASP A 351 -0.62 -3.69 16.14
N PRO A 352 -0.29 -4.02 14.88
CA PRO A 352 0.76 -3.34 14.15
C PRO A 352 0.35 -1.92 13.75
N LEU A 353 1.34 -1.04 13.79
CA LEU A 353 1.30 0.31 13.26
C LEU A 353 1.73 0.28 11.80
N TYR A 354 0.99 1.00 10.97
CA TYR A 354 1.28 1.16 9.56
C TYR A 354 1.55 2.62 9.23
N VAL A 355 2.37 2.82 8.20
CA VAL A 355 2.46 4.08 7.50
C VAL A 355 1.20 4.28 6.66
N ASN A 356 0.66 5.50 6.65
CA ASN A 356 -0.45 5.88 5.79
C ASN A 356 0.02 5.98 4.33
N ALA A 357 -0.62 5.22 3.44
CA ALA A 357 -0.31 5.29 2.01
C ALA A 357 -0.84 6.57 1.32
N ASN A 358 -1.86 7.22 1.90
CA ASN A 358 -2.50 8.41 1.34
C ASN A 358 -1.90 9.71 1.89
N ALA A 359 -1.22 9.67 3.04
CA ALA A 359 -0.58 10.81 3.68
C ALA A 359 0.86 10.43 4.03
N ASN A 360 1.81 11.00 3.30
CA ASN A 360 3.20 10.55 3.39
C ASN A 360 3.80 10.76 4.79
N ASP A 361 3.27 11.65 5.62
CA ASP A 361 3.79 11.99 6.94
C ASP A 361 3.08 11.32 8.11
N GLN A 362 2.01 10.56 7.87
CA GLN A 362 1.18 9.99 8.93
C GLN A 362 1.41 8.48 9.09
N ALA A 363 1.46 8.01 10.33
CA ALA A 363 1.44 6.61 10.71
C ALA A 363 0.46 6.38 11.86
N GLY A 364 0.02 5.15 12.07
CA GLY A 364 -0.97 4.84 13.11
C GLY A 364 -1.50 3.42 13.03
N ARG A 365 -2.42 3.10 13.94
CA ARG A 365 -3.10 1.80 14.00
C ARG A 365 -4.23 1.77 12.98
N PHE A 366 -3.84 1.60 11.73
CA PHE A 366 -4.75 1.58 10.59
C PHE A 366 -5.54 0.27 10.49
N ARG A 367 -6.81 0.36 10.13
CA ARG A 367 -7.68 -0.79 9.85
C ARG A 367 -8.18 -0.75 8.40
N GLN A 368 -8.52 -1.90 7.86
CA GLN A 368 -9.03 -1.99 6.49
C GLN A 368 -10.38 -1.30 6.36
N LEU A 369 -10.50 -0.39 5.39
CA LEU A 369 -11.69 0.41 5.11
C LEU A 369 -12.81 -0.43 4.51
N TYR A 370 -12.46 -1.37 3.63
CA TYR A 370 -13.43 -2.24 2.97
C TYR A 370 -13.40 -3.64 3.58
N SER A 371 -14.56 -4.28 3.59
CA SER A 371 -14.74 -5.68 3.97
C SER A 371 -15.69 -6.33 2.99
N TYR A 372 -15.36 -7.52 2.52
CA TYR A 372 -16.24 -8.32 1.71
C TYR A 372 -17.26 -9.06 2.58
N ASP A 373 -18.52 -9.02 2.17
CA ASP A 373 -19.62 -9.80 2.76
C ASP A 373 -19.95 -10.96 1.81
N GLU A 374 -19.55 -12.17 2.18
CA GLU A 374 -19.76 -13.39 1.36
C GLU A 374 -21.23 -13.76 1.20
N GLU A 375 -22.10 -13.47 2.18
CA GLU A 375 -23.52 -13.83 2.09
C GLU A 375 -24.25 -12.98 1.06
N ARG A 376 -23.84 -11.71 0.95
CA ARG A 376 -24.46 -10.73 0.06
C ARG A 376 -23.70 -10.55 -1.26
N GLY A 377 -22.44 -10.96 -1.32
CA GLY A 377 -21.56 -10.77 -2.49
C GLY A 377 -21.21 -9.31 -2.74
N VAL A 378 -21.07 -8.50 -1.68
CA VAL A 378 -20.83 -7.05 -1.78
C VAL A 378 -19.64 -6.61 -0.93
N MET A 379 -19.00 -5.52 -1.35
CA MET A 379 -17.99 -4.83 -0.55
C MET A 379 -18.67 -3.76 0.32
N VAL A 380 -18.32 -3.69 1.60
CA VAL A 380 -18.89 -2.75 2.56
C VAL A 380 -17.80 -1.83 3.10
N ASN A 381 -18.05 -0.53 3.10
CA ASN A 381 -17.19 0.45 3.76
C ASN A 381 -17.46 0.45 5.27
N ARG A 382 -16.44 0.19 6.09
CA ARG A 382 -16.56 0.08 7.55
C ARG A 382 -16.80 1.41 8.27
N VAL A 383 -16.60 2.54 7.59
CA VAL A 383 -16.76 3.89 8.17
C VAL A 383 -18.11 4.47 7.78
N THR A 384 -18.41 4.49 6.48
CA THR A 384 -19.64 5.11 5.96
C THR A 384 -20.82 4.14 5.87
N GLU A 385 -20.58 2.84 6.04
CA GLU A 385 -21.53 1.76 5.78
C GLU A 385 -22.05 1.71 4.33
N ASP A 386 -21.35 2.40 3.42
CA ASP A 386 -21.68 2.38 2.00
C ASP A 386 -21.45 0.99 1.39
N ILE A 387 -22.36 0.59 0.50
CA ILE A 387 -22.38 -0.72 -0.14
C ILE A 387 -21.89 -0.59 -1.57
N TYR A 388 -20.95 -1.45 -1.95
CA TYR A 388 -20.38 -1.56 -3.29
C TYR A 388 -20.79 -2.89 -3.90
N GLU A 389 -21.59 -2.81 -4.96
CA GLU A 389 -22.13 -3.96 -5.67
C GLU A 389 -21.23 -4.34 -6.86
N PRO A 390 -21.12 -5.64 -7.20
CA PRO A 390 -20.38 -6.08 -8.37
C PRO A 390 -21.10 -5.69 -9.66
N VAL A 391 -20.51 -4.79 -10.45
CA VAL A 391 -21.03 -4.35 -11.75
C VAL A 391 -19.96 -4.54 -12.81
N GLU A 392 -20.24 -5.36 -13.83
CA GLU A 392 -19.32 -5.63 -14.95
C GLU A 392 -17.86 -5.93 -14.52
N GLY A 393 -17.68 -6.60 -13.38
CA GLY A 393 -16.35 -6.97 -12.87
C GLY A 393 -15.67 -5.92 -11.99
N THR A 394 -16.38 -4.87 -11.57
CA THR A 394 -15.85 -3.86 -10.65
C THR A 394 -16.83 -3.63 -9.50
N PHE A 395 -16.32 -3.50 -8.27
CA PHE A 395 -17.16 -3.15 -7.12
C PHE A 395 -17.49 -1.65 -7.18
N THR A 396 -18.77 -1.35 -7.40
CA THR A 396 -19.27 -0.01 -7.71
C THR A 396 -20.25 0.45 -6.64
N LEU A 397 -20.10 1.69 -6.19
CA LEU A 397 -20.92 2.27 -5.13
C LEU A 397 -22.41 2.27 -5.50
N GLN A 398 -23.24 1.62 -4.70
CA GLN A 398 -24.67 1.43 -4.99
C GLN A 398 -25.41 2.77 -5.16
N ARG A 399 -25.05 3.80 -4.38
CA ARG A 399 -25.69 5.12 -4.45
C ARG A 399 -25.47 5.78 -5.82
N THR A 400 -24.26 5.71 -6.37
CA THR A 400 -23.94 6.36 -7.66
C THR A 400 -24.65 5.68 -8.82
N LEU A 401 -24.91 4.38 -8.71
CA LEU A 401 -25.74 3.62 -9.64
C LEU A 401 -27.22 4.06 -9.60
N GLN A 402 -27.75 4.32 -8.39
CA GLN A 402 -29.16 4.74 -8.22
C GLN A 402 -29.38 6.19 -8.67
N GLU A 403 -28.41 7.06 -8.43
CA GLU A 403 -28.47 8.48 -8.81
C GLU A 403 -28.16 8.69 -10.31
N GLY A 404 -27.58 7.70 -10.98
CA GLY A 404 -27.25 7.75 -12.40
C GLY A 404 -26.11 8.72 -12.69
N GLU A 405 -25.10 8.78 -11.81
CA GLU A 405 -23.91 9.61 -12.02
C GLU A 405 -23.19 9.22 -13.31
N GLU A 406 -22.67 10.22 -14.04
CA GLU A 406 -21.96 9.98 -15.31
C GLU A 406 -20.68 9.15 -15.12
N THR A 407 -20.05 9.25 -13.95
CA THR A 407 -18.87 8.47 -13.57
C THR A 407 -19.09 7.85 -12.19
N PRO A 408 -19.51 6.58 -12.12
CA PRO A 408 -19.77 5.93 -10.85
C PRO A 408 -18.46 5.72 -10.06
N VAL A 409 -18.59 5.68 -8.73
CA VAL A 409 -17.43 5.46 -7.85
C VAL A 409 -17.12 3.98 -7.77
N GLU A 410 -15.95 3.61 -8.26
CA GLU A 410 -15.49 2.22 -8.42
C GLU A 410 -14.25 1.91 -7.57
N LEU A 411 -14.18 0.69 -7.03
CA LEU A 411 -12.99 0.19 -6.35
C LEU A 411 -12.03 -0.45 -7.34
N SER A 412 -10.73 -0.37 -7.05
CA SER A 412 -9.68 -0.94 -7.89
C SER A 412 -8.72 -1.79 -7.06
N PRO A 413 -8.25 -2.94 -7.58
CA PRO A 413 -8.47 -3.45 -8.94
C PRO A 413 -9.84 -4.11 -9.13
N GLY A 414 -10.29 -4.21 -10.38
CA GLY A 414 -11.43 -5.04 -10.75
C GLY A 414 -11.01 -6.46 -11.14
N TYR A 415 -12.00 -7.25 -11.54
CA TYR A 415 -11.86 -8.64 -11.95
C TYR A 415 -12.50 -8.87 -13.31
N TYR A 416 -12.04 -9.91 -14.00
CA TYR A 416 -12.67 -10.28 -15.26
C TYR A 416 -13.93 -11.11 -15.02
N THR A 417 -14.99 -10.80 -15.76
CA THR A 417 -16.28 -11.48 -15.75
C THR A 417 -16.88 -11.51 -17.17
N VAL A 418 -17.88 -12.36 -17.35
CA VAL A 418 -18.60 -12.49 -18.63
C VAL A 418 -19.61 -11.35 -18.75
N ILE A 419 -19.41 -10.49 -19.75
CA ILE A 419 -20.32 -9.38 -20.10
C ILE A 419 -21.17 -9.68 -21.33
N GLY A 420 -21.04 -10.87 -21.92
CA GLY A 420 -21.84 -11.28 -23.06
C GLY A 420 -21.46 -10.54 -24.35
N LEU A 421 -22.42 -9.90 -25.01
CA LEU A 421 -22.24 -9.34 -26.37
C LEU A 421 -21.80 -7.87 -26.37
N ASP A 422 -21.58 -7.25 -25.21
CA ASP A 422 -21.38 -5.81 -25.09
C ASP A 422 -20.18 -5.30 -25.88
N ASN A 423 -19.08 -6.06 -25.93
CA ASN A 423 -17.91 -5.75 -26.76
C ASN A 423 -18.26 -5.67 -28.26
N PHE A 424 -19.13 -6.56 -28.74
CA PHE A 424 -19.57 -6.60 -30.13
C PHE A 424 -20.61 -5.53 -30.43
N ASP A 425 -21.51 -5.25 -29.49
CA ASP A 425 -22.50 -4.19 -29.64
C ASP A 425 -21.81 -2.82 -29.76
N ARG A 426 -20.86 -2.52 -28.85
CA ARG A 426 -20.05 -1.29 -28.88
C ARG A 426 -19.35 -1.07 -30.21
N LEU A 427 -18.84 -2.12 -30.86
CA LEU A 427 -18.20 -2.02 -32.19
C LEU A 427 -19.17 -1.54 -33.29
N ILE A 428 -20.45 -1.86 -33.16
CA ILE A 428 -21.48 -1.56 -34.16
C ILE A 428 -22.20 -0.24 -33.84
N THR A 429 -22.43 0.04 -32.56
CA THR A 429 -23.21 1.19 -32.09
C THR A 429 -22.36 2.45 -31.95
N ASP A 430 -21.09 2.35 -31.55
CA ASP A 430 -20.21 3.50 -31.40
C ASP A 430 -19.65 3.97 -32.76
N GLU A 431 -20.09 5.16 -33.19
CA GLU A 431 -19.66 5.78 -34.45
C GLU A 431 -18.15 6.00 -34.51
N ARG A 432 -17.51 6.27 -33.35
CA ARG A 432 -16.07 6.52 -33.26
C ARG A 432 -15.25 5.27 -33.57
N LEU A 433 -15.80 4.09 -33.29
CA LEU A 433 -15.16 2.80 -33.56
C LEU A 433 -15.55 2.25 -34.94
N ARG A 434 -16.82 2.34 -35.31
CA ARG A 434 -17.37 1.75 -36.54
C ARG A 434 -16.77 2.33 -37.81
N ASP A 435 -16.65 3.66 -37.90
CA ASP A 435 -16.19 4.34 -39.12
C ASP A 435 -14.77 3.92 -39.54
N PRO A 436 -13.74 3.98 -38.66
CA PRO A 436 -12.41 3.49 -39.01
C PRO A 436 -12.41 1.97 -39.24
N PHE A 437 -13.19 1.21 -38.47
CA PHE A 437 -13.27 -0.26 -38.61
C PHE A 437 -13.73 -0.67 -40.02
N VAL A 438 -14.85 -0.15 -40.51
CA VAL A 438 -15.41 -0.51 -41.83
C VAL A 438 -14.44 -0.15 -42.95
N ARG A 439 -13.78 1.02 -42.85
CA ARG A 439 -12.82 1.46 -43.85
C ARG A 439 -11.61 0.54 -43.94
N ILE A 440 -11.04 0.14 -42.81
CA ILE A 440 -9.88 -0.77 -42.74
C ILE A 440 -10.30 -2.17 -43.21
N PHE A 441 -11.48 -2.64 -42.80
CA PHE A 441 -12.03 -3.92 -43.22
C PHE A 441 -12.13 -4.02 -44.74
N LEU A 442 -12.81 -3.07 -45.40
CA LEU A 442 -12.97 -3.06 -46.86
C LEU A 442 -11.62 -3.00 -47.59
N TRP A 443 -10.68 -2.19 -47.10
CA TRP A 443 -9.33 -2.13 -47.66
C TRP A 443 -8.59 -3.46 -47.54
N THR A 444 -8.69 -4.13 -46.39
CA THR A 444 -8.01 -5.41 -46.14
C THR A 444 -8.50 -6.49 -47.11
N PHE A 445 -9.82 -6.57 -47.35
CA PHE A 445 -10.39 -7.49 -48.34
C PHE A 445 -9.97 -7.15 -49.77
N ALA A 446 -10.03 -5.87 -50.15
CA ALA A 446 -9.61 -5.42 -51.48
C ALA A 446 -8.12 -5.72 -51.72
N HIS A 447 -7.28 -5.48 -50.71
CA HIS A 447 -5.85 -5.73 -50.76
C HIS A 447 -5.53 -7.22 -50.88
N ALA A 448 -6.11 -8.07 -50.02
CA ALA A 448 -5.91 -9.52 -50.06
C ALA A 448 -6.36 -10.11 -51.40
N PHE A 449 -7.54 -9.69 -51.89
CA PHE A 449 -8.03 -10.08 -53.20
C PHE A 449 -7.06 -9.67 -54.32
N LEU A 450 -6.64 -8.40 -54.35
CA LEU A 450 -5.75 -7.89 -55.38
C LEU A 450 -4.39 -8.60 -55.35
N ALA A 451 -3.85 -8.85 -54.15
CA ALA A 451 -2.57 -9.56 -53.98
C ALA A 451 -2.64 -10.99 -54.54
N VAL A 452 -3.68 -11.75 -54.19
CA VAL A 452 -3.87 -13.11 -54.71
C VAL A 452 -4.13 -13.09 -56.21
N PHE A 453 -4.98 -12.18 -56.68
CA PHE A 453 -5.32 -12.07 -58.10
C PHE A 453 -4.09 -11.75 -58.95
N LEU A 454 -3.28 -10.78 -58.55
CA LEU A 454 -2.09 -10.38 -59.30
C LEU A 454 -1.01 -11.46 -59.26
N THR A 455 -0.76 -12.08 -58.10
CA THR A 455 0.25 -13.14 -57.98
C THR A 455 -0.14 -14.38 -58.79
N PHE A 456 -1.43 -14.76 -58.77
CA PHE A 456 -1.96 -15.86 -59.59
C PHE A 456 -1.96 -15.54 -61.08
N SER A 457 -2.25 -14.30 -61.48
CA SER A 457 -2.26 -13.93 -62.91
C SER A 457 -0.85 -13.86 -63.51
N LEU A 458 0.16 -13.58 -62.68
CA LEU A 458 1.55 -13.46 -63.10
C LEU A 458 2.28 -14.82 -63.12
N GLY A 459 1.96 -15.70 -62.18
CA GLY A 459 2.51 -17.07 -62.09
C GLY A 459 1.89 -18.00 -63.11
#